data_AF-A0A2N3BQ34-F1
#
_entry.id   AF-A0A2N3BQ34-F1
#
_cell.length_a   1.000
_cell.length_b   1.000
_cell.length_c   1.000
_cell.angle_alpha   90.00
_cell.angle_beta   90.00
_cell.angle_gamma   90.00
#
_symmetry.space_group_name_H-M   'P 1'
#
loop_
_entity.id
_entity.type
_entity.pdbx_description
1 polymer ?
#
loop_
_entity_poly.entity_id
_entity_poly.type
_entity_poly.pdbx_seq_one_letter_code
_entity_poly.pdbx_strand_id
1 'polypeptide(L)'
;MMTMRITSDDTGDQDAVAAPMQQHPRYGRALALCGAEVRRLAIAGDDGAVFGRAQVVTRRLGPLVLSMIGRGPVWHGPGVAGRQRAALRQIARGTGPLVAIPGAQVAPMPRGPGLIALMTPAHHAVLDLGPGPAGLRAGLGGKWRNRLVRAEADAVAVSRARDFGWLLAAEAGQARARGYRSLPARFTEAWVAAGDGGATDGGAADDGGYR
;
A
#
# COMPACT_ATOMS: atom_id res chain seq x y z
N MET A 1 -17.17 7.79 27.89
CA MET A 1 -16.50 6.67 27.19
C MET A 1 -17.03 6.69 25.76
N MET A 2 -16.20 7.00 24.77
CA MET A 2 -16.62 7.23 23.38
C MET A 2 -16.81 5.89 22.67
N THR A 3 -17.95 5.63 22.02
CA THR A 3 -18.31 4.31 21.45
C THR A 3 -18.12 4.32 19.95
N MET A 4 -16.88 4.07 19.53
CA MET A 4 -16.56 3.99 18.11
C MET A 4 -17.21 2.73 17.48
N ARG A 5 -17.71 2.83 16.25
CA ARG A 5 -18.31 1.70 15.51
C ARG A 5 -17.37 1.23 14.41
N ILE A 6 -17.26 -0.08 14.26
CA ILE A 6 -16.46 -0.72 13.20
C ILE A 6 -17.39 -1.64 12.41
N THR A 7 -17.53 -1.39 11.11
CA THR A 7 -18.37 -2.18 10.20
C THR A 7 -17.54 -2.69 9.02
N SER A 8 -17.97 -3.80 8.41
CA SER A 8 -17.41 -4.25 7.14
C SER A 8 -17.74 -3.23 6.05
N ASP A 9 -16.74 -2.85 5.25
CA ASP A 9 -16.89 -1.87 4.18
C ASP A 9 -16.77 -2.54 2.80
N ASP A 10 -17.87 -2.50 2.06
CA ASP A 10 -17.99 -3.01 0.70
C ASP A 10 -18.03 -1.90 -0.37
N THR A 11 -17.95 -0.64 0.06
CA THR A 11 -18.09 0.53 -0.83
C THR A 11 -16.80 0.74 -1.64
N GLY A 12 -16.93 0.77 -2.97
CA GLY A 12 -15.83 0.72 -3.92
C GLY A 12 -15.12 2.05 -4.23
N ASP A 13 -13.82 1.90 -4.55
CA ASP A 13 -12.84 2.72 -5.29
C ASP A 13 -12.69 4.25 -5.07
N GLN A 14 -13.69 4.99 -4.61
CA GLN A 14 -13.62 6.47 -4.63
C GLN A 14 -12.63 7.07 -3.61
N ASP A 15 -12.42 6.41 -2.46
CA ASP A 15 -11.42 6.83 -1.45
C ASP A 15 -10.01 6.26 -1.72
N ALA A 16 -9.83 5.47 -2.79
CA ALA A 16 -8.63 4.66 -3.00
C ALA A 16 -7.45 5.43 -3.62
N VAL A 17 -7.72 6.55 -4.29
CA VAL A 17 -6.73 7.31 -5.09
C VAL A 17 -5.61 7.93 -4.23
N ALA A 18 -5.87 8.22 -2.95
CA ALA A 18 -4.89 8.79 -2.03
C ALA A 18 -4.38 7.80 -0.95
N ALA A 19 -4.81 6.53 -0.99
CA ALA A 19 -4.44 5.54 0.00
C ALA A 19 -3.10 4.87 -0.33
N PRO A 20 -2.28 4.49 0.67
CA PRO A 20 -1.15 3.59 0.43
C PRO A 20 -1.60 2.30 -0.26
N MET A 21 -0.79 1.76 -1.17
CA MET A 21 -1.12 0.55 -1.94
C MET A 21 -1.71 -0.57 -1.07
N GLN A 22 -1.16 -0.81 0.12
CA GLN A 22 -1.59 -1.86 1.04
C GLN A 22 -3.02 -1.69 1.59
N GLN A 23 -3.54 -0.47 1.55
CA GLN A 23 -4.91 -0.12 1.96
C GLN A 23 -5.86 0.00 0.76
N HIS A 24 -5.35 -0.12 -0.47
CA HIS A 24 -6.15 -0.08 -1.68
C HIS A 24 -7.00 -1.36 -1.82
N PRO A 25 -8.28 -1.26 -2.25
CA PRO A 25 -9.15 -2.41 -2.55
C PRO A 25 -8.52 -3.49 -3.43
N ARG A 26 -7.91 -3.08 -4.55
CA ARG A 26 -7.18 -3.99 -5.47
C ARG A 26 -6.10 -4.83 -4.78
N TYR A 27 -5.40 -4.26 -3.79
CA TYR A 27 -4.41 -5.00 -2.99
C TYR A 27 -5.05 -6.13 -2.20
N GLY A 28 -6.17 -5.83 -1.53
CA GLY A 28 -6.92 -6.80 -0.76
C GLY A 28 -7.45 -7.92 -1.65
N ARG A 29 -8.00 -7.56 -2.82
CA ARG A 29 -8.47 -8.54 -3.81
C ARG A 29 -7.35 -9.44 -4.31
N ALA A 30 -6.19 -8.88 -4.64
CA ALA A 30 -5.01 -9.65 -5.05
C ALA A 30 -4.52 -10.61 -3.95
N LEU A 31 -4.51 -10.15 -2.69
CA LEU A 31 -4.20 -11.00 -1.54
C LEU A 31 -5.22 -12.11 -1.32
N ALA A 32 -6.52 -11.82 -1.48
CA ALA A 32 -7.58 -12.82 -1.34
C ALA A 32 -7.49 -13.91 -2.43
N LEU A 33 -7.18 -13.52 -3.67
CA LEU A 33 -6.87 -14.46 -4.75
C LEU A 33 -5.63 -15.32 -4.45
N CYS A 34 -4.71 -14.81 -3.62
CA CYS A 34 -3.56 -15.56 -3.11
C CYS A 34 -3.87 -16.41 -1.86
N GLY A 35 -5.14 -16.48 -1.43
CA GLY A 35 -5.61 -17.28 -0.29
C GLY A 35 -5.54 -16.59 1.07
N ALA A 36 -5.28 -15.28 1.12
CA ALA A 36 -5.32 -14.53 2.38
C ALA A 36 -6.76 -14.18 2.77
N GLU A 37 -7.05 -14.19 4.07
CA GLU A 37 -8.29 -13.59 4.59
C GLU A 37 -8.09 -12.08 4.69
N VAL A 38 -8.94 -11.31 4.01
CA VAL A 38 -8.89 -9.85 4.00
C VAL A 38 -10.23 -9.28 4.44
N ARG A 39 -10.19 -8.33 5.38
CA ARG A 39 -11.36 -7.60 5.85
C ARG A 39 -11.13 -6.11 5.69
N ARG A 40 -12.09 -5.41 5.09
CA ARG A 40 -12.11 -3.94 5.06
C ARG A 40 -13.06 -3.44 6.14
N LEU A 41 -12.58 -2.48 6.91
CA LEU A 41 -13.27 -1.93 8.07
C LEU A 41 -13.47 -0.43 7.88
N ALA A 42 -14.70 0.05 8.04
CA ALA A 42 -14.99 1.46 8.26
C ALA A 42 -14.89 1.79 9.75
N ILE A 43 -14.32 2.93 10.09
CA ILE A 43 -14.11 3.41 11.45
C ILE A 43 -14.97 4.67 11.65
N ALA A 44 -16.05 4.55 12.41
CA ALA A 44 -17.03 5.62 12.58
C ALA A 44 -17.12 6.13 14.02
N GLY A 45 -17.39 7.43 14.18
CA GLY A 45 -17.72 8.05 15.46
C GLY A 45 -19.11 7.70 15.99
N ASP A 46 -19.44 8.24 17.16
CA ASP A 46 -20.77 8.10 17.77
C ASP A 46 -21.87 8.73 16.89
N ASP A 47 -21.50 9.79 16.17
CA ASP A 47 -22.29 10.49 15.15
C ASP A 47 -22.50 9.70 13.85
N GLY A 48 -21.86 8.52 13.72
CA GLY A 48 -21.89 7.71 12.52
C GLY A 48 -20.95 8.19 11.41
N ALA A 49 -20.25 9.31 11.60
CA ALA A 49 -19.31 9.82 10.60
C ALA A 49 -18.07 8.93 10.52
N VAL A 50 -17.76 8.42 9.32
CA VAL A 50 -16.56 7.63 9.05
C VAL A 50 -15.35 8.56 9.03
N PHE A 51 -14.40 8.33 9.92
CA PHE A 51 -13.15 9.09 10.03
C PHE A 51 -11.91 8.24 9.76
N GLY A 52 -12.10 6.99 9.36
CA GLY A 52 -11.00 6.15 8.88
C GLY A 52 -11.47 4.86 8.25
N ARG A 53 -10.57 4.23 7.51
CA ARG A 53 -10.76 2.90 6.94
C ARG A 53 -9.51 2.06 7.16
N ALA A 54 -9.69 0.76 7.34
CA ALA A 54 -8.58 -0.17 7.51
C ALA A 54 -8.80 -1.43 6.69
N GLN A 55 -7.81 -1.78 5.87
CA GLN A 55 -7.69 -3.11 5.28
C GLN A 55 -6.83 -3.99 6.19
N VAL A 56 -7.48 -4.99 6.80
CA VAL A 56 -6.90 -5.98 7.69
C VAL A 56 -6.64 -7.26 6.91
N VAL A 57 -5.42 -7.77 7.00
CA VAL A 57 -5.03 -9.06 6.44
C VAL A 57 -4.78 -10.02 7.58
N THR A 58 -5.44 -11.17 7.55
CA THR A 58 -5.30 -12.20 8.57
C THR A 58 -4.44 -13.34 8.03
N ARG A 59 -3.43 -13.73 8.82
CA ARG A 59 -2.51 -14.81 8.50
C ARG A 59 -2.50 -15.84 9.62
N ARG A 60 -2.56 -17.11 9.23
CA ARG A 60 -2.36 -18.25 10.14
C ARG A 60 -0.90 -18.66 10.18
N LEU A 61 -0.37 -18.83 11.38
CA LEU A 61 0.99 -19.29 11.68
C LEU A 61 0.86 -20.47 12.65
N GLY A 62 0.63 -21.67 12.10
CA GLY A 62 0.27 -22.84 12.91
C GLY A 62 -1.04 -22.58 13.68
N PRO A 63 -1.07 -22.73 15.02
CA PRO A 63 -2.26 -22.45 15.82
C PRO A 63 -2.53 -20.94 16.02
N LEU A 64 -1.57 -20.06 15.71
CA LEU A 64 -1.70 -18.62 15.91
C LEU A 64 -2.40 -17.96 14.72
N VAL A 65 -3.45 -17.19 14.98
CA VAL A 65 -4.08 -16.29 14.01
C VAL A 65 -3.62 -14.86 14.29
N LEU A 66 -2.95 -14.24 13.33
CA LEU A 66 -2.44 -12.88 13.43
C LEU A 66 -3.14 -11.99 12.42
N SER A 67 -3.65 -10.85 12.87
CA SER A 67 -4.20 -9.81 12.02
C SER A 67 -3.16 -8.71 11.80
N MET A 68 -3.12 -8.14 10.59
CA MET A 68 -2.15 -7.12 10.21
C MET A 68 -2.80 -5.98 9.44
N ILE A 69 -2.41 -4.75 9.75
CA ILE A 69 -2.75 -3.56 8.96
C ILE A 69 -1.46 -2.96 8.42
N GLY A 70 -1.23 -3.11 7.12
CA GLY A 70 -0.06 -2.54 6.45
C GLY A 70 -0.31 -1.11 5.98
N ARG A 71 0.53 -0.17 6.41
CA ARG A 71 0.47 1.27 6.05
C ARG A 71 -0.89 1.91 6.31
N GLY A 72 -1.58 1.48 7.36
CA GLY A 72 -2.90 1.99 7.75
C GLY A 72 -3.15 1.92 9.26
N PRO A 73 -4.36 2.22 9.74
CA PRO A 73 -5.53 2.67 8.97
C PRO A 73 -5.28 3.97 8.19
N VAL A 74 -6.08 4.21 7.15
CA VAL A 74 -6.18 5.50 6.47
C VAL A 74 -7.19 6.34 7.22
N TRP A 75 -6.82 7.57 7.57
CA TRP A 75 -7.68 8.45 8.36
C TRP A 75 -8.19 9.61 7.51
N HIS A 76 -9.44 10.02 7.77
CA HIS A 76 -10.13 11.07 7.04
C HIS A 76 -10.79 12.07 7.99
N GLY A 77 -10.85 13.33 7.56
CA GLY A 77 -11.60 14.38 8.24
C GLY A 77 -10.91 14.98 9.48
N PRO A 78 -11.49 16.06 10.02
CA PRO A 78 -11.01 16.70 11.23
C PRO A 78 -11.24 15.81 12.47
N GLY A 79 -10.41 15.97 13.51
CA GLY A 79 -10.63 15.33 14.81
C GLY A 79 -10.13 13.89 14.95
N VAL A 80 -9.30 13.39 14.02
CA VAL A 80 -8.66 12.06 14.11
C VAL A 80 -7.66 12.00 15.29
N ALA A 81 -7.00 13.12 15.60
CA ALA A 81 -5.95 13.19 16.62
C ALA A 81 -6.46 12.71 17.99
N GLY A 82 -5.75 11.75 18.59
CA GLY A 82 -6.10 11.17 19.88
C GLY A 82 -7.09 10.00 19.79
N ARG A 83 -7.80 9.83 18.67
CA ARG A 83 -8.76 8.73 18.45
C ARG A 83 -8.09 7.46 17.91
N GLN A 84 -6.92 7.58 17.28
CA GLN A 84 -6.25 6.47 16.59
C GLN A 84 -5.93 5.30 17.55
N ARG A 85 -5.50 5.58 18.79
CA ARG A 85 -5.20 4.52 19.78
C ARG A 85 -6.45 3.73 20.14
N ALA A 86 -7.56 4.42 20.41
CA ALA A 86 -8.81 3.77 20.77
C ALA A 86 -9.33 2.91 19.60
N ALA A 87 -9.23 3.43 18.38
CA ALA A 87 -9.58 2.72 17.16
C ALA A 87 -8.80 1.42 16.97
N LEU A 88 -7.46 1.48 17.05
CA LEU A 88 -6.60 0.31 16.92
C LEU A 88 -6.90 -0.75 17.99
N ARG A 89 -7.14 -0.33 19.24
CA ARG A 89 -7.52 -1.25 20.32
C ARG A 89 -8.86 -1.92 20.06
N GLN A 90 -9.82 -1.21 19.50
CA GLN A 90 -11.12 -1.79 19.17
C GLN A 90 -11.02 -2.77 18.01
N ILE A 91 -10.24 -2.46 16.97
CA ILE A 91 -9.97 -3.40 15.87
C ILE A 91 -9.31 -4.68 16.43
N ALA A 92 -8.30 -4.55 17.31
CA ALA A 92 -7.64 -5.69 17.93
C ALA A 92 -8.62 -6.57 18.74
N ARG A 93 -9.58 -5.97 19.45
CA ARG A 93 -10.62 -6.73 20.17
C ARG A 93 -11.51 -7.57 19.24
N GLY A 94 -11.77 -7.09 18.03
CA GLY A 94 -12.59 -7.81 17.04
C GLY A 94 -11.81 -8.78 16.14
N THR A 95 -10.49 -8.66 16.07
CA THR A 95 -9.65 -9.40 15.11
C THR A 95 -8.57 -10.27 15.77
N GLY A 96 -8.43 -10.21 17.09
CA GLY A 96 -7.37 -10.88 17.85
C GLY A 96 -6.06 -10.09 17.86
N PRO A 97 -4.90 -10.75 18.06
CA PRO A 97 -3.60 -10.10 18.00
C PRO A 97 -3.43 -9.31 16.70
N LEU A 98 -3.14 -8.01 16.82
CA LEU A 98 -3.06 -7.08 15.70
C LEU A 98 -1.67 -6.45 15.62
N VAL A 99 -1.02 -6.61 14.48
CA VAL A 99 0.19 -5.85 14.11
C VAL A 99 -0.22 -4.72 13.18
N ALA A 100 -0.17 -3.48 13.68
CA ALA A 100 -0.37 -2.30 12.86
C ALA A 100 0.98 -1.74 12.43
N ILE A 101 1.10 -1.40 11.15
CA ILE A 101 2.25 -0.68 10.56
C ILE A 101 1.71 0.66 10.04
N PRO A 102 1.61 1.71 10.87
CA PRO A 102 0.96 2.94 10.45
C PRO A 102 1.70 3.67 9.32
N GLY A 103 0.93 4.32 8.46
CA GLY A 103 1.46 5.19 7.41
C GLY A 103 1.91 6.56 7.94
N ALA A 104 2.44 7.39 7.06
CA ALA A 104 2.96 8.73 7.41
C ALA A 104 1.89 9.68 7.98
N GLN A 105 0.60 9.45 7.70
CA GLN A 105 -0.53 10.23 8.25
C GLN A 105 -0.65 10.15 9.78
N VAL A 106 0.06 9.23 10.42
CA VAL A 106 -0.09 8.89 11.85
C VAL A 106 1.14 9.30 12.66
N ALA A 107 1.86 10.34 12.22
CA ALA A 107 2.99 10.91 12.94
C ALA A 107 2.50 12.04 13.90
N PRO A 108 2.86 12.02 15.20
CA PRO A 108 3.63 10.99 15.89
C PRO A 108 2.81 9.74 16.21
N MET A 109 3.50 8.59 16.28
CA MET A 109 2.87 7.29 16.55
C MET A 109 2.10 7.31 17.88
N PRO A 110 0.83 6.85 17.92
CA PRO A 110 0.08 6.73 19.16
C PRO A 110 0.83 5.86 20.17
N ARG A 111 0.94 6.33 21.40
CA ARG A 111 1.55 5.60 22.52
C ARG A 111 0.54 5.37 23.64
N GLY A 112 0.88 4.47 24.55
CA GLY A 112 0.11 4.19 25.76
C GLY A 112 -0.37 2.74 25.86
N PRO A 113 -1.15 2.42 26.90
CA PRO A 113 -1.52 1.04 27.20
C PRO A 113 -2.20 0.33 26.03
N GLY A 114 -1.79 -0.92 25.77
CA GLY A 114 -2.31 -1.76 24.69
C GLY A 114 -1.72 -1.50 23.31
N LEU A 115 -0.69 -0.66 23.21
CA LEU A 115 0.19 -0.57 22.04
C LEU A 115 1.62 -0.90 22.45
N ILE A 116 2.23 -1.85 21.76
CA ILE A 116 3.61 -2.28 22.00
C ILE A 116 4.42 -1.95 20.74
N ALA A 117 5.49 -1.18 20.89
CA ALA A 117 6.40 -0.90 19.78
C ALA A 117 7.25 -2.15 19.51
N LEU A 118 6.99 -2.83 18.39
CA LEU A 118 7.68 -4.08 18.02
C LEU A 118 9.00 -3.84 17.27
N MET A 119 9.09 -2.74 16.52
CA MET A 119 10.24 -2.42 15.68
C MET A 119 10.49 -0.92 15.63
N THR A 120 11.72 -0.55 15.31
CA THR A 120 12.11 0.84 15.00
C THR A 120 11.32 1.35 13.78
N PRO A 121 10.85 2.62 13.79
CA PRO A 121 10.19 3.20 12.62
C PRO A 121 11.05 3.07 11.35
N ALA A 122 10.41 2.68 10.25
CA ALA A 122 11.06 2.62 8.95
C ALA A 122 11.17 4.03 8.34
N HIS A 123 12.31 4.32 7.71
CA HIS A 123 12.54 5.55 6.96
C HIS A 123 12.35 5.30 5.46
N HIS A 124 11.68 6.24 4.79
CA HIS A 124 11.40 6.16 3.36
C HIS A 124 12.01 7.39 2.67
N ALA A 125 12.74 7.16 1.58
CA ALA A 125 13.10 8.23 0.66
C ALA A 125 11.89 8.48 -0.26
N VAL A 126 11.32 9.68 -0.19
CA VAL A 126 10.18 10.10 -1.02
C VAL A 126 10.70 11.11 -2.03
N LEU A 127 10.54 10.81 -3.32
CA LEU A 127 10.84 11.73 -4.41
C LEU A 127 9.54 12.42 -4.82
N ASP A 128 9.51 13.75 -4.70
CA ASP A 128 8.43 14.55 -5.23
C ASP A 128 8.52 14.57 -6.77
N LEU A 129 7.44 14.13 -7.43
CA LEU A 129 7.29 14.10 -8.88
C LEU A 129 6.48 15.30 -9.41
N GLY A 130 6.07 16.23 -8.53
CA GLY A 130 5.40 17.47 -8.91
C GLY A 130 6.22 18.36 -9.86
N PRO A 131 7.55 18.46 -9.72
CA PRO A 131 8.38 19.15 -10.70
C PRO A 131 8.33 18.48 -12.08
N GLY A 132 8.33 19.27 -13.14
CA GLY A 132 8.47 18.74 -14.50
C GLY A 132 9.84 18.04 -14.74
N PRO A 133 10.00 17.29 -15.84
CA PRO A 133 11.19 16.48 -16.09
C PRO A 133 12.53 17.25 -15.98
N ALA A 134 12.58 18.48 -16.47
CA ALA A 134 13.77 19.33 -16.36
C ALA A 134 14.11 19.67 -14.90
N GLY A 135 13.10 19.96 -14.07
CA GLY A 135 13.26 20.22 -12.64
C GLY A 135 13.75 18.99 -11.89
N LEU A 136 13.15 17.82 -12.16
CA LEU A 136 13.60 16.55 -11.60
C LEU A 136 15.07 16.26 -11.95
N ARG A 137 15.46 16.49 -13.21
CA ARG A 137 16.83 16.28 -13.68
C ARG A 137 17.83 17.24 -13.04
N ALA A 138 17.44 18.50 -12.85
CA ALA A 138 18.26 19.48 -12.14
C ALA A 138 18.43 19.10 -10.65
N GLY A 139 17.39 18.52 -10.03
CA GLY A 139 17.43 18.03 -8.65
C GLY A 139 18.32 16.80 -8.41
N LEU A 140 18.73 16.07 -9.46
CA LEU A 140 19.64 14.93 -9.32
C LEU A 140 21.03 15.38 -8.86
N GLY A 141 21.61 14.67 -7.89
CA GLY A 141 23.03 14.83 -7.55
C GLY A 141 23.93 14.54 -8.76
N GLY A 142 25.07 15.25 -8.87
CA GLY A 142 25.91 15.24 -10.08
C GLY A 142 26.32 13.84 -10.57
N LYS A 143 26.64 12.91 -9.66
CA LYS A 143 26.97 11.51 -10.01
C LYS A 143 25.79 10.80 -10.70
N TRP A 144 24.57 10.99 -10.20
CA TRP A 144 23.36 10.40 -10.76
C TRP A 144 23.00 11.03 -12.09
N ARG A 145 23.14 12.36 -12.21
CA ARG A 145 22.91 13.08 -13.46
C ARG A 145 23.84 12.59 -14.57
N ASN A 146 25.14 12.40 -14.28
CA ASN A 146 26.10 11.88 -15.25
C ASN A 146 25.80 10.44 -15.67
N ARG A 147 25.31 9.59 -14.75
CA ARG A 147 24.89 8.21 -15.07
C ARG A 147 23.64 8.18 -15.96
N LEU A 148 22.68 9.07 -15.71
CA LEU A 148 21.51 9.21 -16.57
C LEU A 148 21.90 9.67 -17.98
N VAL A 149 22.73 10.70 -18.11
CA VAL A 149 23.27 11.16 -19.41
C VAL A 149 23.94 10.01 -20.16
N ARG A 150 24.73 9.19 -19.47
CA ARG A 150 25.39 8.04 -20.09
C ARG A 150 24.37 6.98 -20.57
N ALA A 151 23.39 6.63 -19.76
CA ALA A 151 22.36 5.67 -20.12
C ALA A 151 21.51 6.13 -21.33
N GLU A 152 21.22 7.42 -21.41
CA GLU A 152 20.52 8.02 -22.56
C GLU A 152 21.39 8.01 -23.82
N ALA A 153 22.70 8.28 -23.69
CA ALA A 153 23.64 8.17 -24.80
C ALA A 153 23.83 6.72 -25.29
N ASP A 154 23.68 5.74 -24.40
CA ASP A 154 23.70 4.31 -24.71
C ASP A 154 22.36 3.80 -25.29
N ALA A 155 21.42 4.69 -25.64
CA ALA A 155 20.13 4.42 -26.31
C ALA A 155 19.25 3.35 -25.61
N VAL A 156 19.20 3.38 -24.28
CA VAL A 156 18.32 2.47 -23.52
C VAL A 156 16.85 2.75 -23.85
N ALA A 157 16.16 1.76 -24.41
CA ALA A 157 14.74 1.83 -24.69
C ALA A 157 13.92 1.45 -23.44
N VAL A 158 12.94 2.29 -23.10
CA VAL A 158 11.97 2.02 -22.03
C VAL A 158 10.62 1.74 -22.66
N SER A 159 10.02 0.61 -22.33
CA SER A 159 8.69 0.23 -22.82
C SER A 159 7.80 -0.24 -21.67
N ARG A 160 6.48 -0.09 -21.86
CA ARG A 160 5.49 -0.70 -20.97
C ARG A 160 5.22 -2.11 -21.46
N ALA A 161 5.62 -3.11 -20.67
CA ALA A 161 5.35 -4.51 -20.98
C ALA A 161 4.06 -4.97 -20.30
N ARG A 162 3.19 -5.66 -21.05
CA ARG A 162 2.03 -6.38 -20.50
C ARG A 162 2.37 -7.80 -20.08
N ASP A 163 3.32 -8.43 -20.78
CA ASP A 163 3.93 -9.69 -20.36
C ASP A 163 5.19 -9.40 -19.54
N PHE A 164 5.14 -9.79 -18.27
CA PHE A 164 6.20 -9.62 -17.29
C PHE A 164 6.65 -10.96 -16.68
N GLY A 165 6.33 -12.09 -17.31
CA GLY A 165 6.70 -13.42 -16.80
C GLY A 165 8.21 -13.59 -16.66
N TRP A 166 8.98 -13.12 -17.65
CA TRP A 166 10.45 -13.11 -17.60
C TRP A 166 11.00 -12.28 -16.43
N LEU A 167 10.36 -11.15 -16.12
CA LEU A 167 10.76 -10.26 -15.03
C LEU A 167 10.50 -10.90 -13.67
N LEU A 168 9.35 -11.57 -13.51
CA LEU A 168 9.04 -12.33 -12.29
C LEU A 168 10.00 -13.51 -12.09
N ALA A 169 10.40 -14.19 -13.16
CA ALA A 169 11.41 -15.25 -13.08
C ALA A 169 12.78 -14.72 -12.66
N ALA A 170 13.20 -13.58 -13.22
CA ALA A 170 14.45 -12.91 -12.84
C ALA A 170 14.44 -12.44 -11.38
N GLU A 171 13.32 -11.86 -10.92
CA GLU A 171 13.12 -11.44 -9.53
C GLU A 171 13.24 -12.64 -8.56
N ALA A 172 12.60 -13.76 -8.87
CA ALA A 172 12.68 -14.98 -8.06
C ALA A 172 14.11 -15.54 -8.01
N GLY A 173 14.84 -15.46 -9.14
CA GLY A 173 16.26 -15.78 -9.20
C GLY A 173 17.11 -14.90 -8.27
N GLN A 174 16.88 -13.59 -8.33
CA GLN A 174 17.57 -12.63 -7.48
C GLN A 174 17.25 -12.82 -6.00
N ALA A 175 15.98 -13.04 -5.65
CA ALA A 175 15.52 -13.28 -4.28
C ALA A 175 16.19 -14.53 -3.67
N ARG A 176 16.28 -15.63 -4.45
CA ARG A 176 17.02 -16.84 -4.05
C ARG A 176 18.50 -16.57 -3.85
N ALA A 177 19.15 -15.90 -4.80
CA ALA A 177 20.58 -15.61 -4.71
C ALA A 177 20.93 -14.69 -3.53
N ARG A 178 20.03 -13.76 -3.17
CA ARG A 178 20.24 -12.77 -2.10
C ARG A 178 19.58 -13.15 -0.76
N GLY A 179 18.88 -14.28 -0.70
CA GLY A 179 18.26 -14.80 0.53
C GLY A 179 17.13 -13.96 1.11
N TYR A 180 16.45 -13.11 0.32
CA TYR A 180 15.31 -12.34 0.81
C TYR A 180 13.97 -12.94 0.34
N ARG A 181 12.90 -12.61 1.07
CA ARG A 181 11.53 -12.97 0.69
C ARG A 181 10.83 -11.77 0.05
N SER A 182 10.24 -11.97 -1.11
CA SER A 182 9.41 -11.00 -1.81
C SER A 182 7.94 -11.42 -1.81
N LEU A 183 7.09 -10.54 -2.35
CA LEU A 183 5.73 -10.93 -2.73
C LEU A 183 5.84 -11.99 -3.85
N PRO A 184 5.10 -13.10 -3.76
CA PRO A 184 5.21 -14.16 -4.75
C PRO A 184 4.69 -13.68 -6.12
N ALA A 185 5.25 -14.19 -7.22
CA ALA A 185 4.85 -13.87 -8.60
C ALA A 185 3.33 -13.84 -8.81
N ARG A 186 2.62 -14.85 -8.28
CA ARG A 186 1.15 -14.94 -8.31
C ARG A 186 0.40 -13.73 -7.74
N PHE A 187 1.01 -13.00 -6.81
CA PHE A 187 0.43 -11.76 -6.29
C PHE A 187 0.39 -10.67 -7.36
N THR A 188 1.47 -10.51 -8.13
CA THR A 188 1.54 -9.53 -9.23
C THR A 188 0.53 -9.86 -10.32
N GLU A 189 0.41 -11.15 -10.67
CA GLU A 189 -0.60 -11.63 -11.62
C GLU A 189 -2.02 -11.35 -11.11
N ALA A 190 -2.30 -11.67 -9.84
CA ALA A 190 -3.58 -11.39 -9.20
C ALA A 190 -3.89 -9.89 -9.10
N TRP A 191 -2.86 -9.05 -8.91
CA TRP A 191 -3.00 -7.60 -8.88
C TRP A 191 -3.45 -7.04 -10.23
N VAL A 192 -2.83 -7.49 -11.33
CA VAL A 192 -3.21 -7.08 -12.69
C VAL A 192 -4.64 -7.54 -12.98
N ALA A 193 -4.95 -8.81 -12.72
CA ALA A 193 -6.31 -9.35 -12.90
C ALA A 193 -7.36 -8.61 -12.05
N ALA A 194 -7.00 -8.14 -10.84
CA ALA A 194 -7.88 -7.34 -9.99
C ALA A 194 -8.07 -5.90 -10.50
N GLY A 195 -7.14 -5.38 -11.32
CA GLY A 195 -7.22 -4.04 -11.92
C GLY A 195 -7.99 -4.00 -13.24
N ASP A 196 -7.91 -5.07 -14.04
CA ASP A 196 -8.56 -5.16 -15.35
C ASP A 196 -10.09 -5.33 -15.25
N GLY A 197 -10.60 -5.78 -14.10
CA GLY A 197 -12.04 -5.91 -13.83
C GLY A 197 -12.78 -4.61 -13.50
N GLY A 198 -12.15 -3.44 -13.66
CA GLY A 198 -12.74 -2.12 -13.37
C GLY A 198 -12.30 -0.99 -14.31
N ALA A 199 -11.64 -1.32 -15.44
CA ALA A 199 -11.24 -0.34 -16.44
C ALA A 199 -12.23 -0.33 -17.62
N THR A 200 -13.42 0.21 -17.39
CA THR A 200 -14.13 0.94 -18.44
C THR A 200 -13.97 2.43 -18.14
N ASP A 201 -13.53 3.15 -19.16
CA ASP A 201 -13.55 4.61 -19.33
C ASP A 201 -12.38 5.40 -18.73
N GLY A 202 -11.33 5.46 -19.56
CA GLY A 202 -10.23 6.39 -19.46
C GLY A 202 -9.36 6.29 -20.71
N GLY A 203 -9.99 6.29 -21.89
CA GLY A 203 -9.28 6.37 -23.16
C GLY A 203 -8.47 7.67 -23.19
N ALA A 204 -7.15 7.54 -23.10
CA ALA A 204 -6.23 8.50 -23.68
C ALA A 204 -5.57 7.77 -24.85
N ALA A 205 -5.81 8.34 -26.03
CA ALA A 205 -5.46 7.83 -27.33
C ALA A 205 -4.03 7.31 -27.40
N ASP A 206 -3.92 6.18 -28.09
CA ASP A 206 -2.72 5.71 -28.76
C ASP A 206 -2.35 6.73 -29.85
N ASP A 207 -1.63 7.78 -29.48
CA ASP A 207 -0.91 8.60 -30.45
C ASP A 207 0.48 7.99 -30.60
N GLY A 208 0.59 7.16 -31.63
CA GLY A 208 1.82 6.56 -32.07
C GLY A 208 2.89 7.60 -32.36
N GLY A 209 4.12 7.25 -31.98
CA GLY A 209 5.32 7.88 -32.50
C GLY A 209 6.36 8.15 -31.43
N TYR A 210 7.21 7.16 -31.16
CA TYR A 210 8.61 7.44 -30.84
C TYR A 210 9.49 6.42 -31.57
N ARG A 211 10.13 6.92 -32.63
CA ARG A 211 11.40 6.40 -33.13
C ARG A 211 12.52 6.91 -32.22
#